data_AF-A0A7S2JK19-F1
#
_entry.id   AF-A0A7S2JK19-F1
#
_cell.length_a   1.000
_cell.length_b   1.000
_cell.length_c   1.000
_cell.angle_alpha   90.00
_cell.angle_beta   90.00
_cell.angle_gamma   90.00
#
_symmetry.space_group_name_H-M   'P 1'
#
loop_
_entity.id
_entity.type
_entity.pdbx_description
1 polymer ?
#
loop_
_entity_poly.entity_id
_entity_poly.type
_entity_poly.pdbx_seq_one_letter_code
_entity_poly.pdbx_strand_id
1 'polypeptide(L)'
;VCALSLYQADDGYGPSISDQIGGAATESPFRRVLEHIQHKEREGGMPGRWRQMRAAMPSACLLLAACLYCLPLLLLKCVPGLRQCARLEETHPAATLRTLDWVWGAYPHPALQLVPALATLCATLAALTLAAFWWMQPYA
;
A
#
# COMPACT_ATOMS: atom_id res chain seq x y z
N VAL A 1 -16.85 -17.01 2.51
CA VAL A 1 -17.65 -17.36 3.70
C VAL A 1 -19.10 -17.11 3.34
N CYS A 2 -19.83 -18.15 2.96
CA CYS A 2 -21.27 -18.03 2.85
C CYS A 2 -21.79 -17.68 4.24
N ALA A 3 -22.46 -16.53 4.36
CA ALA A 3 -23.32 -16.27 5.49
C ALA A 3 -24.31 -17.45 5.52
N LEU A 4 -24.14 -18.35 6.48
CA LEU A 4 -25.21 -19.25 6.86
C LEU A 4 -26.38 -18.33 7.18
N SER A 5 -27.36 -18.32 6.29
CA SER A 5 -28.62 -17.62 6.47
C SER A 5 -29.18 -18.12 7.78
N LEU A 6 -28.98 -17.35 8.85
CA LEU A 6 -29.65 -17.54 10.12
C LEU A 6 -31.14 -17.36 9.81
N TYR A 7 -31.81 -18.47 9.54
CA TYR A 7 -33.25 -18.48 9.37
C TYR A 7 -33.85 -18.34 10.77
N GLN A 8 -34.17 -17.10 11.11
CA GLN A 8 -35.20 -16.82 12.09
C GLN A 8 -36.42 -16.33 11.33
N ALA A 9 -37.38 -17.23 11.15
CA ALA A 9 -38.75 -16.78 11.06
C ALA A 9 -39.23 -16.60 12.51
N ASP A 10 -39.69 -15.40 12.86
CA ASP A 10 -40.24 -15.08 14.19
C ASP A 10 -41.66 -15.66 14.36
N ASP A 11 -41.94 -16.75 13.64
CA ASP A 11 -43.21 -17.47 13.61
C ASP A 11 -43.25 -18.60 14.65
N GLY A 12 -42.17 -18.77 15.42
CA GLY A 12 -42.02 -19.85 16.39
C GLY A 12 -41.70 -21.22 15.77
N TYR A 13 -41.45 -21.28 14.46
CA TYR A 13 -41.13 -22.51 13.74
C TYR A 13 -39.65 -22.52 13.33
N GLY A 14 -38.84 -23.29 14.06
CA GLY A 14 -37.43 -23.52 13.71
C GLY A 14 -36.54 -23.76 14.93
N PRO A 15 -35.29 -24.20 14.70
CA PRO A 15 -34.32 -24.36 15.78
C PRO A 15 -33.91 -23.00 16.33
N SER A 16 -33.79 -22.88 17.66
CA SER A 16 -33.33 -21.65 18.30
C SER A 16 -31.87 -21.35 17.90
N ILE A 17 -31.42 -20.10 18.09
CA ILE A 17 -30.01 -19.74 17.84
C ILE A 17 -29.07 -20.61 18.68
N SER A 18 -29.44 -20.90 19.93
CA SER A 18 -28.67 -21.81 20.79
C SER A 18 -28.65 -23.24 20.26
N ASP A 19 -29.70 -23.72 19.61
CA ASP A 19 -29.71 -25.05 18.97
C ASP A 19 -28.83 -25.08 17.71
N GLN A 20 -28.75 -23.96 16.98
CA GLN A 20 -27.96 -23.86 15.75
C GLN A 20 -26.47 -23.60 16.00
N ILE A 21 -26.13 -22.77 17.00
CA ILE A 21 -24.76 -22.33 17.29
C ILE A 21 -24.16 -23.11 18.48
N GLY A 22 -24.99 -23.74 19.30
CA GLY A 22 -24.59 -24.34 20.57
C GLY A 22 -24.67 -23.35 21.74
N GLY A 23 -24.68 -23.87 22.95
CA GLY A 23 -24.73 -23.07 24.19
C GLY A 23 -23.37 -22.50 24.59
N ALA A 24 -22.28 -23.07 24.05
CA ALA A 24 -20.91 -22.65 24.33
C ALA A 24 -20.16 -22.26 23.05
N ALA A 25 -19.20 -21.32 23.17
CA ALA A 25 -18.35 -20.90 22.06
C ALA A 25 -17.51 -22.05 21.45
N THR A 26 -17.27 -23.12 22.20
CA THR A 26 -16.59 -24.35 21.74
C THR A 26 -17.46 -25.21 20.83
N GLU A 27 -18.78 -25.11 20.95
CA GLU A 27 -19.74 -25.88 20.14
C GLU A 27 -20.03 -25.20 18.80
N SER A 28 -19.69 -23.91 18.71
CA SER A 28 -19.92 -23.06 17.55
C SER A 28 -19.38 -23.67 16.26
N PRO A 29 -20.23 -23.87 15.23
CA PRO A 29 -19.78 -24.30 13.91
C PRO A 29 -18.83 -23.29 13.29
N PHE A 30 -18.96 -22.00 13.62
CA PHE A 30 -18.02 -20.95 13.20
C PHE A 30 -16.61 -21.22 13.69
N ARG A 31 -16.46 -21.65 14.94
CA ARG A 31 -15.15 -21.97 15.52
C ARG A 31 -14.50 -23.13 14.78
N ARG A 32 -15.24 -24.21 14.48
CA ARG A 32 -14.71 -25.35 13.71
C ARG A 32 -14.27 -24.93 12.32
N VAL A 33 -15.03 -24.07 11.65
CA VAL A 33 -14.66 -23.53 10.33
C VAL A 33 -13.39 -22.68 10.43
N LEU A 34 -13.27 -21.80 11.43
CA LEU A 34 -12.08 -20.98 11.64
C LEU A 34 -10.85 -21.84 11.98
N GLU A 35 -10.99 -22.84 12.84
CA GLU A 35 -9.92 -23.79 13.16
C GLU A 35 -9.50 -24.59 11.92
N HIS A 36 -10.45 -25.02 11.09
CA HIS A 36 -10.16 -25.72 9.83
C HIS A 36 -9.45 -24.81 8.81
N ILE A 37 -9.87 -23.54 8.68
CA ILE A 37 -9.17 -22.54 7.85
C ILE A 37 -7.74 -22.35 8.38
N GLN A 38 -7.57 -22.18 9.68
CA GLN A 38 -6.25 -22.02 10.29
C GLN A 38 -5.37 -23.26 10.08
N HIS A 39 -5.94 -24.46 10.16
CA HIS A 39 -5.24 -25.71 9.87
C HIS A 39 -4.80 -25.79 8.41
N LYS A 40 -5.71 -25.52 7.47
CA LYS A 40 -5.38 -25.47 6.05
C LYS A 40 -4.34 -24.40 5.71
N GLU A 41 -4.38 -23.25 6.37
CA GLU A 41 -3.34 -22.22 6.24
C GLU A 41 -1.96 -22.73 6.72
N ARG A 42 -1.91 -23.61 7.71
CA ARG A 42 -0.66 -24.25 8.17
C ARG A 42 -0.17 -25.33 7.20
N GLU A 43 -1.08 -26.09 6.58
CA GLU A 43 -0.75 -27.17 5.65
C GLU A 43 -0.42 -26.68 4.24
N GLY A 44 -1.05 -25.60 3.77
CA GLY A 44 -0.91 -25.06 2.41
C GLY A 44 0.44 -24.42 2.07
N GLY A 45 1.47 -24.63 2.89
CA GLY A 45 2.87 -24.32 2.59
C GLY A 45 3.25 -22.85 2.55
N MET A 46 2.30 -21.92 2.54
CA MET A 46 2.58 -20.48 2.53
C MET A 46 2.41 -19.92 3.94
N PRO A 47 3.51 -19.61 4.66
CA PRO A 47 3.44 -19.11 6.03
C PRO A 47 2.59 -17.84 6.07
N GLY A 48 1.72 -17.67 7.08
CA GLY A 48 0.93 -16.44 7.27
C GLY A 48 1.77 -15.14 7.23
N ARG A 49 3.08 -15.24 7.52
CA ARG A 49 4.07 -14.16 7.30
C ARG A 49 4.11 -13.63 5.87
N TRP A 50 3.99 -14.49 4.85
CA TRP A 50 3.96 -14.07 3.44
C TRP A 50 2.70 -13.29 3.08
N ARG A 51 1.60 -13.50 3.80
CA ARG A 51 0.39 -12.71 3.61
C ARG A 51 0.59 -11.29 4.14
N GLN A 52 1.17 -11.16 5.32
CA GLN A 52 1.53 -9.86 5.90
C GLN A 52 2.58 -9.13 5.04
N MET A 53 3.59 -9.85 4.57
CA MET A 53 4.62 -9.27 3.69
C MET A 53 4.05 -8.80 2.35
N ARG A 54 3.15 -9.58 1.73
CA ARG A 54 2.45 -9.17 0.50
C ARG A 54 1.52 -7.98 0.72
N ALA A 55 0.82 -7.93 1.85
CA ALA A 55 -0.03 -6.79 2.19
C ALA A 55 0.78 -5.49 2.40
N ALA A 56 2.03 -5.59 2.86
CA ALA A 56 2.93 -4.46 3.07
C ALA A 56 3.74 -4.05 1.82
N MET A 57 3.82 -4.89 0.79
CA MET A 57 4.61 -4.61 -0.41
C MET A 57 4.18 -3.31 -1.13
N PRO A 58 2.89 -3.00 -1.33
CA PRO A 58 2.48 -1.79 -2.04
C PRO A 58 2.90 -0.51 -1.33
N SER A 59 2.76 -0.47 0.01
CA SER A 59 3.19 0.69 0.80
C SER A 59 4.70 0.84 0.80
N ALA A 60 5.46 -0.26 0.86
CA ALA A 60 6.91 -0.23 0.74
C ALA A 60 7.37 0.29 -0.65
N CYS A 61 6.72 -0.14 -1.73
CA CYS A 61 7.00 0.35 -3.09
C CYS A 61 6.69 1.85 -3.24
N LEU A 62 5.55 2.31 -2.71
CA LEU A 62 5.20 3.74 -2.73
C LEU A 62 6.20 4.58 -1.92
N LEU A 63 6.61 4.10 -0.74
CA LEU A 63 7.62 4.77 0.08
C LEU A 63 8.95 4.85 -0.67
N LEU A 64 9.38 3.76 -1.31
CA LEU A 64 10.60 3.75 -2.11
C LEU A 64 10.53 4.73 -3.28
N ALA A 65 9.40 4.80 -3.99
CA ALA A 65 9.19 5.74 -5.08
C ALA A 65 9.23 7.20 -4.59
N ALA A 66 8.61 7.51 -3.45
CA ALA A 66 8.68 8.82 -2.82
C ALA A 66 10.11 9.18 -2.41
N CYS A 67 10.85 8.24 -1.81
CA CYS A 67 12.25 8.44 -1.48
C CYS A 67 13.10 8.70 -2.72
N LEU A 68 12.96 7.92 -3.79
CA LEU A 68 13.70 8.10 -5.04
C LEU A 68 13.39 9.44 -5.73
N TYR A 69 12.17 9.95 -5.57
CA TYR A 69 11.78 11.26 -6.06
C TYR A 69 12.33 12.40 -5.19
N CYS A 70 12.25 12.28 -3.86
CA CYS A 70 12.64 13.33 -2.92
C CYS A 70 14.16 13.40 -2.67
N LEU A 71 14.88 12.27 -2.72
CA LEU A 71 16.32 12.22 -2.47
C LEU A 71 17.11 13.17 -3.40
N PRO A 72 16.89 13.19 -4.73
CA PRO A 72 17.58 14.15 -5.60
C PRO A 72 17.20 15.61 -5.30
N LEU A 73 15.97 15.91 -4.85
CA LEU A 73 15.60 17.25 -4.39
C LEU A 73 16.48 17.70 -3.22
N LEU A 74 16.70 16.80 -2.25
CA LEU A 74 17.51 17.05 -1.06
C LEU A 74 19.00 17.16 -1.39
N LEU A 75 19.52 16.27 -2.24
CA LEU A 75 20.95 16.22 -2.57
C LEU A 75 21.38 17.34 -3.52
N LEU A 76 20.57 17.69 -4.51
CA LEU A 76 20.91 18.68 -5.53
C LEU A 76 20.56 20.12 -5.11
N LYS A 77 19.87 20.31 -3.98
CA LYS A 77 19.33 21.61 -3.51
C LYS A 77 18.60 22.37 -4.63
N CYS A 78 17.93 21.63 -5.49
CA CYS A 78 17.36 22.18 -6.71
C CYS A 78 16.06 21.47 -7.05
N VAL A 79 15.03 22.27 -7.37
CA VAL A 79 13.70 21.76 -7.73
C VAL A 79 13.66 21.56 -9.25
N PRO A 80 13.46 20.32 -9.75
CA PRO A 80 13.42 20.01 -11.15
C PRO A 80 12.13 20.55 -11.78
N GLY A 81 12.28 21.41 -12.78
CA GLY A 81 11.23 21.76 -13.74
C GLY A 81 11.37 20.98 -15.04
N LEU A 82 10.44 21.18 -15.98
CA LEU A 82 10.43 20.48 -17.28
C LEU A 82 11.69 20.69 -18.12
N ARG A 83 12.34 21.85 -18.00
CA ARG A 83 13.53 22.22 -18.78
C ARG A 83 14.65 22.88 -17.98
N GLN A 84 14.37 23.27 -16.74
CA GLN A 84 15.24 24.12 -15.92
C GLN A 84 15.17 23.63 -14.49
N CYS A 85 16.19 23.98 -13.70
CA CYS A 85 16.26 23.64 -12.30
C CYS A 85 16.25 24.93 -11.47
N ALA A 86 15.33 25.03 -10.50
CA ALA A 86 15.22 26.18 -9.62
C ALA A 86 16.11 25.97 -8.41
N ARG A 87 17.14 26.80 -8.25
CA ARG A 87 18.01 26.81 -7.08
C ARG A 87 17.58 27.93 -6.15
N LEU A 88 17.59 27.64 -4.85
CA LEU A 88 17.46 28.67 -3.84
C LEU A 88 18.83 29.36 -3.72
N GLU A 89 18.91 30.62 -4.15
CA GLU A 89 20.11 31.43 -4.02
C GLU A 89 19.86 32.50 -2.95
N GLU A 90 20.68 32.50 -1.88
CA GLU A 90 20.62 33.58 -0.90
C GLU A 90 21.26 34.82 -1.52
N THR A 91 20.44 35.73 -2.03
CA THR A 91 20.90 37.07 -2.36
C THR A 91 21.17 37.82 -1.05
N HIS A 92 22.39 38.34 -0.90
CA HIS A 92 22.72 39.29 0.16
C HIS A 92 22.59 40.71 -0.39
N PRO A 93 21.40 41.33 -0.38
CA PRO A 93 21.33 42.77 -0.54
C PRO A 93 22.01 43.41 0.68
N ALA A 94 22.68 44.54 0.47
CA ALA A 94 23.31 45.34 1.53
C ALA A 94 22.32 45.88 2.59
N ALA A 95 21.04 45.51 2.52
CA ALA A 95 19.98 45.89 3.43
C ALA A 95 19.41 44.64 4.11
N THR A 96 19.04 44.77 5.38
CA THR A 96 18.68 43.75 6.38
C THR A 96 17.56 42.74 6.04
N LEU A 97 17.04 42.72 4.81
CA LEU A 97 15.95 41.85 4.39
C LEU A 97 16.49 40.71 3.50
N ARG A 98 16.48 39.48 4.03
CA ARG A 98 16.76 38.29 3.21
C ARG A 98 15.55 38.02 2.32
N THR A 99 15.68 38.25 1.02
CA THR A 99 14.71 37.76 0.04
C THR A 99 15.14 36.39 -0.46
N LEU A 100 14.19 35.48 -0.63
CA LEU A 100 14.43 34.17 -1.24
C LEU A 100 13.98 34.27 -2.70
N ASP A 101 14.94 34.46 -3.61
CA ASP A 101 14.66 34.49 -5.04
C ASP A 101 14.97 33.13 -5.66
N TRP A 102 14.03 32.64 -6.48
CA TRP A 102 14.23 31.41 -7.25
C TRP A 102 14.94 31.74 -8.55
N VAL A 103 16.19 31.30 -8.66
CA VAL A 103 16.98 31.47 -9.89
C VAL A 103 16.89 30.20 -10.72
N TRP A 104 16.40 30.33 -11.96
CA TRP A 104 16.27 29.22 -12.89
C TRP A 104 17.55 29.07 -13.72
N GLY A 105 18.31 28.01 -13.46
CA GLY A 105 19.52 27.68 -14.23
C GLY A 105 19.19 26.89 -15.50
N ALA A 106 19.82 27.24 -16.62
CA ALA A 106 19.59 26.64 -17.94
C ALA A 106 20.34 25.32 -18.21
N TYR A 107 20.81 24.62 -17.17
CA TYR A 107 21.58 23.39 -17.36
C TYR A 107 20.71 22.16 -17.10
N PRO A 108 20.30 21.42 -18.15
CA PRO A 108 19.62 20.14 -17.98
C PRO A 108 20.65 19.12 -17.48
N HIS A 109 20.60 18.81 -16.18
CA HIS A 109 21.38 17.69 -15.66
C HIS A 109 20.80 16.40 -16.26
N PRO A 110 21.59 15.48 -16.84
CA PRO A 110 21.06 14.22 -17.39
C PRO A 110 20.31 13.37 -16.35
N ALA A 111 20.62 13.55 -15.07
CA ALA A 111 19.90 12.93 -13.95
C ALA A 111 18.42 13.37 -13.86
N LEU A 112 18.05 14.55 -14.38
CA LEU A 112 16.68 15.07 -14.32
C LEU A 112 15.69 14.25 -15.16
N GLN A 113 16.15 13.58 -16.22
CA GLN A 113 15.29 12.69 -17.02
C GLN A 113 15.19 11.28 -16.44
N LEU A 114 16.24 10.83 -15.75
CA LEU A 114 16.32 9.46 -15.22
C LEU A 114 15.39 9.25 -14.01
N VAL A 115 15.27 10.26 -13.15
CA VAL A 115 14.47 10.19 -11.91
C VAL A 115 12.96 10.02 -12.19
N PRO A 116 12.29 10.85 -13.01
CA PRO A 116 10.87 10.63 -13.30
C PRO A 116 10.63 9.34 -14.10
N ALA A 117 11.57 8.93 -14.97
CA ALA A 117 11.49 7.65 -15.66
C ALA A 117 11.56 6.45 -14.69
N LEU A 118 12.46 6.49 -13.71
CA LEU A 118 12.53 5.47 -12.66
C LEU A 118 11.31 5.49 -11.74
N ALA A 119 10.84 6.67 -11.34
CA ALA A 119 9.65 6.82 -10.49
C ALA A 119 8.39 6.26 -11.18
N THR A 120 8.19 6.58 -12.46
CA THR A 120 7.09 6.05 -13.27
C THR A 120 7.20 4.54 -13.46
N LEU A 121 8.40 4.01 -13.71
CA LEU A 121 8.63 2.57 -13.82
C LEU A 121 8.36 1.82 -12.50
N CYS A 122 8.73 2.42 -11.35
CA CYS A 122 8.37 1.88 -10.04
C CYS A 122 6.86 1.91 -9.79
N ALA A 123 6.19 3.01 -10.15
CA ALA A 123 4.74 3.15 -9.98
C ALA A 123 3.96 2.15 -10.85
N THR A 124 4.37 1.93 -12.11
CA THR A 124 3.74 0.94 -12.98
C THR A 124 3.97 -0.48 -12.48
N LEU A 125 5.17 -0.83 -12.02
CA LEU A 125 5.43 -2.13 -11.39
C LEU A 125 4.58 -2.34 -10.12
N ALA A 126 4.43 -1.31 -9.29
CA ALA A 126 3.56 -1.38 -8.11
C ALA A 126 2.08 -1.56 -8.50
N ALA A 127 1.60 -0.86 -9.52
CA ALA A 127 0.24 -1.01 -10.03
C ALA A 127 -0.01 -2.41 -10.63
N LEU A 128 0.96 -2.94 -11.39
CA LEU A 128 0.88 -4.28 -11.98
C LEU A 128 0.90 -5.38 -10.91
N THR A 129 1.73 -5.24 -9.87
CA THR A 129 1.74 -6.22 -8.77
C THR A 129 0.45 -6.19 -7.97
N LEU A 130 -0.13 -5.01 -7.73
CA LEU A 130 -1.47 -4.87 -7.15
C LEU A 130 -2.55 -5.49 -8.03
N ALA A 131 -2.54 -5.24 -9.34
CA ALA A 131 -3.50 -5.81 -10.27
C ALA A 131 -3.39 -7.34 -10.34
N ALA A 132 -2.17 -7.88 -10.42
CA ALA A 132 -1.93 -9.32 -10.39
C ALA A 132 -2.39 -9.95 -9.07
N PHE A 133 -2.20 -9.25 -7.94
CA PHE A 133 -2.68 -9.68 -6.64
C PHE A 133 -4.21 -9.71 -6.57
N TRP A 134 -4.89 -8.72 -7.15
CA TRP A 134 -6.34 -8.71 -7.29
C TRP A 134 -6.86 -9.82 -8.20
N TRP A 135 -6.09 -10.16 -9.25
CA TRP A 135 -6.49 -11.17 -10.21
C TRP A 135 -6.28 -12.60 -9.70
N MET A 136 -5.29 -12.80 -8.83
CA MET A 136 -5.16 -14.01 -8.03
C MET A 136 -6.28 -14.05 -7.00
N GLN A 137 -7.46 -14.48 -7.43
CA GLN A 137 -8.59 -14.83 -6.57
C GLN A 137 -8.06 -15.62 -5.37
N PRO A 138 -8.26 -15.13 -4.13
CA PRO A 138 -7.65 -15.78 -2.98
C PRO A 138 -8.19 -17.20 -2.76
N TYR A 139 -9.33 -17.57 -3.34
CA TYR A 139 -9.90 -18.91 -3.26
C TYR A 139 -10.84 -19.14 -4.45
N ALA A 140 -10.36 -19.85 -5.47
CA ALA A 140 -11.16 -20.78 -6.25
C ALA A 140 -10.70 -22.20 -5.88
#